data_AF-A0A8X6EZJ5-F1
#
_entry.id   AF-A0A8X6EZJ5-F1
#
_cell.length_a   1.000
_cell.length_b   1.000
_cell.length_c   1.000
_cell.angle_alpha   90.00
_cell.angle_beta   90.00
_cell.angle_gamma   90.00
#
_symmetry.space_group_name_H-M   'P 1'
#
loop_
_entity.id
_entity.type
_entity.pdbx_description
1 polymer ?
#
loop_
_entity_poly.entity_id
_entity_poly.type
_entity_poly.pdbx_seq_one_letter_code
_entity_poly.pdbx_strand_id
1 'polypeptide(L)'
;MVDTSAKMPCSVLQKADDNVEFIFWYKNDGVNALYTLDARSRPLGEASHVRNETYGDRVKFYVTASQPYLQLDSLRADDSGSYFCRVDYQWSATELTKVNLVVVVPPKKLIIRDDSGQEVQNVAGPYKERSTISLSCEAQKGIPSPNVTWWRDNKLWDNTFQKYSTGVLNDMKLINLSRSDLFATFHCKAQNTKLTPPVVRTLVLDMYLYPLTVRITSRLSTLAAGRRVDLTCETQGSRPSAKISWWLDGSPLSDHIETVHDNITSSVLRLQPKPQHNRSPISCKAQNPKLYDSALEDVRVLNIT
;
A
#
# COMPACT_ATOMS: atom_id res chain seq x y z
N MET A 1 -12.04 -15.04 14.87
CA MET A 1 -11.79 -14.83 13.43
C MET A 1 -12.67 -15.80 12.67
N VAL A 2 -12.99 -15.57 11.40
CA VAL A 2 -13.64 -16.64 10.59
C VAL A 2 -12.79 -17.91 10.59
N ASP A 3 -13.45 -19.07 10.50
CA ASP A 3 -12.85 -20.42 10.47
C ASP A 3 -12.04 -20.80 11.73
N THR A 4 -12.13 -19.99 12.80
CA THR A 4 -11.54 -20.30 14.12
C THR A 4 -12.63 -20.62 15.14
N SER A 5 -12.26 -20.83 16.41
CA SER A 5 -13.20 -21.08 17.51
C SER A 5 -13.26 -19.90 18.48
N ALA A 6 -14.43 -19.66 19.06
CA ALA A 6 -14.62 -18.74 20.18
C ALA A 6 -15.04 -19.49 21.43
N LYS A 7 -14.56 -19.03 22.59
CA LYS A 7 -14.98 -19.50 23.92
C LYS A 7 -15.70 -18.36 24.63
N MET A 8 -16.96 -18.57 24.97
CA MET A 8 -17.81 -17.60 25.64
C MET A 8 -18.04 -18.07 27.08
N PRO A 9 -17.55 -17.33 28.09
CA PRO A 9 -17.67 -17.75 29.48
C PRO A 9 -19.12 -17.68 29.95
N CYS A 10 -19.48 -18.59 30.86
CA CYS A 10 -20.71 -18.53 31.64
C CYS A 10 -20.36 -18.41 33.13
N SER A 11 -20.93 -17.43 33.81
CA SER A 11 -20.84 -17.34 35.26
C SER A 11 -21.80 -18.33 35.89
N VAL A 12 -21.26 -19.37 36.50
CA VAL A 12 -21.99 -20.35 37.30
C VAL A 12 -21.47 -20.24 38.73
N LEU A 13 -22.29 -19.71 39.62
CA LEU A 13 -21.97 -19.55 41.03
C LEU A 13 -22.19 -20.88 41.75
N GLN A 14 -21.11 -21.44 42.29
CA GLN A 14 -21.19 -22.64 43.13
C GLN A 14 -21.62 -22.21 44.54
N LYS A 15 -22.79 -22.67 44.99
CA LYS A 15 -23.33 -22.40 46.33
C LYS A 15 -23.44 -23.70 47.10
N ALA A 16 -23.10 -23.68 48.39
CA ALA A 16 -23.05 -24.90 49.21
C ALA A 16 -24.42 -25.61 49.32
N ASP A 17 -25.49 -24.82 49.39
CA ASP A 17 -26.86 -25.32 49.58
C ASP A 17 -27.75 -25.04 48.36
N ASP A 18 -27.19 -25.02 47.14
CA ASP A 18 -27.99 -24.82 45.93
C ASP A 18 -27.40 -25.53 44.72
N ASN A 19 -28.28 -26.12 43.92
CA ASN A 19 -27.91 -26.88 42.74
C ASN A 19 -28.30 -26.12 41.48
N VAL A 20 -27.48 -26.26 40.44
CA VAL A 20 -27.85 -25.80 39.09
C VAL A 20 -28.85 -26.79 38.52
N GLU A 21 -30.03 -26.31 38.11
CA GLU A 21 -31.03 -27.13 37.43
C GLU A 21 -30.84 -27.09 35.91
N PHE A 22 -30.65 -25.89 35.36
CA PHE A 22 -30.49 -25.69 33.93
C PHE A 22 -29.44 -24.65 33.59
N ILE A 23 -28.77 -24.89 32.45
CA ILE A 23 -28.01 -23.84 31.76
C ILE A 23 -28.51 -23.75 30.33
N PHE A 24 -28.94 -22.56 29.94
CA PHE A 24 -29.36 -22.25 28.58
C PHE A 24 -28.41 -21.25 27.95
N TRP A 25 -28.12 -21.44 26.67
CA TRP A 25 -27.47 -20.43 25.86
C TRP A 25 -28.44 -19.92 24.79
N TYR A 26 -28.48 -18.60 24.64
CA TYR A 26 -29.27 -17.91 23.61
C TYR A 26 -28.37 -16.99 22.80
N LYS A 27 -28.78 -16.72 21.55
CA LYS A 27 -28.16 -15.74 20.67
C LYS A 27 -29.19 -14.70 20.30
N ASN A 28 -28.82 -13.43 20.46
CA ASN A 28 -29.67 -12.25 20.33
C ASN A 28 -30.95 -12.44 21.14
N ASP A 29 -32.09 -11.99 20.62
CA ASP A 29 -33.41 -12.15 21.23
C ASP A 29 -34.10 -13.45 20.79
N GLY A 30 -33.30 -14.47 20.42
CA GLY A 30 -33.82 -15.75 19.92
C GLY A 30 -34.60 -16.50 20.99
N VAL A 31 -35.81 -16.96 20.62
CA VAL A 31 -36.69 -17.74 21.51
C VAL A 31 -36.11 -19.15 21.78
N ASN A 32 -35.41 -19.72 20.80
CA ASN A 32 -34.84 -21.06 20.89
C ASN A 32 -33.42 -20.99 21.43
N ALA A 33 -33.15 -21.79 22.47
CA ALA A 33 -31.80 -21.98 22.97
C ALA A 33 -30.92 -22.61 21.88
N LEU A 34 -29.70 -22.09 21.75
CA LEU A 34 -28.66 -22.69 20.90
C LEU A 34 -28.02 -23.91 21.58
N TYR A 35 -28.05 -23.94 22.92
CA TYR A 35 -27.57 -25.05 23.73
C TYR A 35 -28.32 -25.10 25.06
N THR A 36 -28.64 -26.30 25.52
CA THR A 36 -29.29 -26.56 26.81
C THR A 36 -28.52 -27.65 27.54
N LEU A 37 -28.27 -27.43 28.82
CA LEU A 37 -27.76 -28.40 29.76
C LEU A 37 -28.81 -28.59 30.87
N ASP A 38 -29.25 -29.83 31.09
CA ASP A 38 -30.19 -30.23 32.15
C ASP A 38 -29.42 -31.02 33.22
N ALA A 39 -29.25 -30.40 34.38
CA ALA A 39 -28.56 -30.95 35.54
C ALA A 39 -29.54 -31.29 36.68
N ARG A 40 -30.85 -31.35 36.43
CA ARG A 40 -31.80 -31.74 37.47
C ARG A 40 -31.48 -33.14 38.00
N SER A 41 -31.40 -33.22 39.32
CA SER A 41 -31.13 -34.45 40.07
C SER A 41 -29.78 -35.13 39.74
N ARG A 42 -28.80 -34.39 39.19
CA ARG A 42 -27.48 -34.93 38.84
C ARG A 42 -26.37 -33.88 38.96
N PRO A 43 -25.10 -34.27 39.19
CA PRO A 43 -23.99 -33.33 39.14
C PRO A 43 -23.81 -32.70 37.74
N LEU A 44 -23.31 -31.47 37.67
CA LEU A 44 -23.06 -30.74 36.42
C LEU A 44 -22.21 -31.51 35.39
N GLY A 45 -21.27 -32.35 35.85
CA GLY A 45 -20.41 -33.15 34.96
C GLY A 45 -21.12 -34.32 34.27
N GLU A 46 -22.29 -34.74 34.78
CA GLU A 46 -23.11 -35.83 34.25
C GLU A 46 -24.41 -35.32 33.63
N ALA A 47 -24.48 -34.00 33.42
CA ALA A 47 -25.66 -33.33 32.90
C ALA A 47 -26.05 -33.84 31.50
N SER A 48 -27.34 -33.77 31.19
CA SER A 48 -27.81 -34.02 29.82
C SER A 48 -27.56 -32.79 28.96
N HIS A 49 -27.10 -32.99 27.72
CA HIS A 49 -26.77 -31.91 26.80
C HIS A 49 -27.61 -31.99 25.53
N VAL A 50 -28.28 -30.88 25.18
CA VAL A 50 -29.05 -30.73 23.95
C VAL A 50 -28.50 -29.54 23.17
N ARG A 51 -28.20 -29.75 21.89
CA ARG A 51 -27.69 -28.72 20.99
C ARG A 51 -28.71 -28.42 19.90
N ASN A 52 -28.75 -27.16 19.47
CA ASN A 52 -29.62 -26.74 18.38
C ASN A 52 -29.07 -27.26 17.03
N GLU A 53 -29.91 -27.89 16.23
CA GLU A 53 -29.56 -28.50 14.95
C GLU A 53 -28.90 -27.51 13.97
N THR A 54 -29.30 -26.23 14.02
CA THR A 54 -28.75 -25.17 13.16
C THR A 54 -27.24 -24.99 13.35
N TYR A 55 -26.77 -25.14 14.59
CA TYR A 55 -25.35 -25.03 14.92
C TYR A 55 -24.65 -26.40 14.84
N GLY A 56 -25.40 -27.49 15.03
CA GLY A 56 -24.90 -28.85 14.92
C GLY A 56 -23.70 -29.08 15.83
N ASP A 57 -22.68 -29.77 15.31
CA ASP A 57 -21.50 -30.13 16.10
C ASP A 57 -20.51 -28.98 16.32
N ARG A 58 -20.80 -27.80 15.74
CA ARG A 58 -19.98 -26.59 15.94
C ARG A 58 -20.12 -26.03 17.33
N VAL A 59 -21.20 -26.34 18.06
CA VAL A 59 -21.45 -25.80 19.40
C VAL A 59 -21.29 -26.88 20.46
N LYS A 60 -20.46 -26.59 21.47
CA LYS A 60 -20.20 -27.48 22.60
C LYS A 60 -20.12 -26.68 23.88
N PHE A 61 -20.66 -27.20 24.96
CA PHE A 61 -20.52 -26.58 26.28
C PHE A 61 -19.59 -27.42 27.14
N TYR A 62 -18.60 -26.78 27.75
CA TYR A 62 -17.63 -27.42 28.62
C TYR A 62 -17.83 -26.95 30.05
N VAL A 63 -18.21 -27.88 30.92
CA VAL A 63 -18.24 -27.68 32.37
C VAL A 63 -16.80 -27.86 32.87
N THR A 64 -16.15 -26.76 33.26
CA THR A 64 -14.80 -26.82 33.84
C THR A 64 -14.82 -26.36 35.29
N ALA A 65 -13.82 -26.78 36.08
CA ALA A 65 -13.74 -26.46 37.50
C ALA A 65 -13.54 -24.96 37.79
N SER A 66 -12.99 -24.19 36.84
CA SER A 66 -12.77 -22.75 37.01
C SER A 66 -13.92 -21.91 36.48
N GLN A 67 -14.23 -22.04 35.18
CA GLN A 67 -15.30 -21.30 34.53
C GLN A 67 -15.87 -22.10 33.36
N PRO A 68 -17.13 -22.53 33.42
CA PRO A 68 -17.81 -23.15 32.28
C PRO A 68 -17.88 -22.20 31.09
N TYR A 69 -17.81 -22.74 29.88
CA TYR A 69 -17.89 -21.94 28.67
C TYR A 69 -18.55 -22.67 27.51
N LEU A 70 -19.18 -21.89 26.65
CA LEU A 70 -19.66 -22.33 25.35
C LEU A 70 -18.56 -22.14 24.31
N GLN A 71 -18.17 -23.21 23.64
CA GLN A 71 -17.29 -23.18 22.48
C GLN A 71 -18.11 -23.22 21.21
N LEU A 72 -17.84 -22.26 20.31
CA LEU A 72 -18.38 -22.25 18.95
C LEU A 72 -17.24 -22.36 17.96
N ASP A 73 -17.18 -23.48 17.26
CA ASP A 73 -16.18 -23.83 16.26
C ASP A 73 -16.58 -23.38 14.84
N SER A 74 -15.58 -23.27 13.95
CA SER A 74 -15.78 -22.90 12.54
C SER A 74 -16.60 -21.61 12.37
N LEU A 75 -16.18 -20.54 13.05
CA LEU A 75 -16.89 -19.27 13.10
C LEU A 75 -17.17 -18.68 11.71
N ARG A 76 -18.39 -18.20 11.52
CA ARG A 76 -18.88 -17.50 10.32
C ARG A 76 -19.16 -16.05 10.67
N ALA A 77 -19.18 -15.15 9.68
CA ALA A 77 -19.46 -13.73 9.91
C ALA A 77 -20.78 -13.51 10.67
N ASP A 78 -21.82 -14.27 10.29
CA ASP A 78 -23.17 -14.19 10.86
C ASP A 78 -23.26 -14.75 12.28
N ASP A 79 -22.22 -15.41 12.79
CA ASP A 79 -22.17 -15.81 14.20
C ASP A 79 -21.92 -14.61 15.13
N SER A 80 -21.57 -13.45 14.59
CA SER A 80 -21.51 -12.21 15.37
C SER A 80 -22.87 -11.90 16.00
N GLY A 81 -22.87 -11.44 17.23
CA GLY A 81 -24.11 -11.16 17.96
C GLY A 81 -23.92 -11.15 19.48
N SER A 82 -25.03 -10.96 20.18
CA SER A 82 -25.06 -10.99 21.62
C SER A 82 -25.45 -12.39 22.10
N TYR A 83 -24.58 -13.06 22.83
CA TYR A 83 -24.86 -14.37 23.42
C TYR A 83 -25.17 -14.20 24.90
N PHE A 84 -26.11 -14.99 25.41
CA PHE A 84 -26.48 -14.95 26.82
C PHE A 84 -26.49 -16.35 27.40
N CYS A 85 -25.74 -16.55 28.48
CA CYS A 85 -25.85 -17.72 29.33
C CYS A 85 -26.88 -17.43 30.43
N ARG A 86 -27.91 -18.27 30.54
CA ARG A 86 -28.88 -18.26 31.62
C ARG A 86 -28.66 -19.48 32.49
N VAL A 87 -28.45 -19.28 33.79
CA VAL A 87 -28.29 -20.33 34.78
C VAL A 87 -29.47 -20.28 35.73
N ASP A 88 -30.27 -21.35 35.74
CA ASP A 88 -31.36 -21.51 36.68
C ASP A 88 -30.91 -22.44 37.81
N TYR A 89 -31.06 -21.95 39.05
CA TYR A 89 -30.74 -22.68 40.27
C TYR A 89 -32.04 -23.18 40.93
N GLN A 90 -31.92 -24.16 41.81
CA GLN A 90 -33.07 -24.76 42.50
C GLN A 90 -33.76 -23.76 43.44
N TRP A 91 -32.99 -22.92 44.15
CA TRP A 91 -33.54 -21.95 45.11
C TRP A 91 -33.10 -20.51 44.85
N SER A 92 -31.90 -20.31 44.31
CA SER A 92 -31.39 -18.97 44.02
C SER A 92 -32.05 -18.35 42.79
N ALA A 93 -31.99 -17.02 42.73
CA ALA A 93 -32.37 -16.30 41.54
C ALA A 93 -31.53 -16.72 40.31
N THR A 94 -32.18 -16.77 39.16
CA THR A 94 -31.55 -16.96 37.85
C THR A 94 -30.42 -15.96 37.63
N GLU A 95 -29.31 -16.44 37.10
CA GLU A 95 -28.17 -15.62 36.71
C GLU A 95 -28.06 -15.53 35.18
N LEU A 96 -27.71 -14.34 34.69
CA LEU A 96 -27.56 -14.06 33.27
C LEU A 96 -26.18 -13.48 32.97
N THR A 97 -25.40 -14.17 32.15
CA THR A 97 -24.11 -13.69 31.63
C THR A 97 -24.25 -13.28 30.18
N LYS A 98 -23.97 -12.03 29.83
CA LYS A 98 -24.01 -11.52 28.46
C LYS A 98 -22.60 -11.42 27.86
N VAL A 99 -22.42 -11.93 26.64
CA VAL A 99 -21.16 -11.88 25.89
C VAL A 99 -21.44 -11.38 24.46
N ASN A 100 -20.78 -10.29 24.06
CA ASN A 100 -20.87 -9.81 22.67
C ASN A 100 -19.75 -10.43 21.84
N LEU A 101 -20.10 -11.31 20.90
CA LEU A 101 -19.16 -11.92 19.97
C LEU A 101 -19.10 -11.09 18.69
N VAL A 102 -17.89 -10.63 18.33
CA VAL A 102 -17.62 -10.00 17.03
C VAL A 102 -16.69 -10.91 16.23
N VAL A 103 -17.19 -11.49 15.15
CA VAL A 103 -16.37 -12.32 14.27
C VAL A 103 -15.59 -11.44 13.32
N VAL A 104 -14.27 -11.49 13.45
CA VAL A 104 -13.34 -10.74 12.62
C VAL A 104 -13.21 -11.38 11.23
N VAL A 105 -13.53 -10.60 10.19
CA VAL A 105 -13.35 -10.92 8.76
C VAL A 105 -12.28 -9.99 8.19
N PRO A 106 -11.06 -10.48 7.90
CA PRO A 106 -10.01 -9.69 7.26
C PRO A 106 -10.42 -9.19 5.86
N PRO A 107 -9.92 -8.03 5.40
CA PRO A 107 -10.05 -7.64 4.01
C PRO A 107 -9.33 -8.65 3.11
N LYS A 108 -9.90 -9.01 1.96
CA LYS A 108 -9.31 -10.06 1.10
C LYS A 108 -8.24 -9.54 0.12
N LYS A 109 -8.40 -8.31 -0.38
CA LYS A 109 -7.53 -7.72 -1.41
C LYS A 109 -7.39 -6.22 -1.22
N LEU A 110 -6.21 -5.71 -1.57
CA LEU A 110 -5.92 -4.31 -1.84
C LEU A 110 -5.74 -4.07 -3.34
N ILE A 111 -6.36 -3.01 -3.86
CA ILE A 111 -6.23 -2.57 -5.25
C ILE A 111 -5.68 -1.16 -5.24
N ILE A 112 -4.54 -0.94 -5.91
CA ILE A 112 -3.97 0.40 -6.06
C ILE A 112 -4.27 0.89 -7.46
N ARG A 113 -4.71 2.14 -7.61
CA ARG A 113 -4.95 2.80 -8.88
C ARG A 113 -4.19 4.11 -8.98
N ASP A 114 -3.80 4.46 -10.19
CA ASP A 114 -3.22 5.76 -10.50
C ASP A 114 -4.30 6.82 -10.81
N ASP A 115 -3.84 8.02 -11.14
CA ASP A 115 -4.60 9.20 -11.53
C ASP A 115 -5.59 8.93 -12.70
N SER A 116 -5.32 7.92 -13.53
CA SER A 116 -6.17 7.52 -14.67
C SER A 116 -7.19 6.44 -14.29
N GLY A 117 -7.14 5.93 -13.05
CA GLY A 117 -7.96 4.83 -12.56
C GLY A 117 -7.43 3.45 -12.93
N GLN A 118 -6.26 3.34 -13.56
CA GLN A 118 -5.68 2.07 -13.96
C GLN A 118 -5.09 1.33 -12.75
N GLU A 119 -5.29 0.00 -12.66
CA GLU A 119 -4.70 -0.80 -11.56
C GLU A 119 -3.18 -0.86 -11.70
N VAL A 120 -2.48 -0.41 -10.65
CA VAL A 120 -1.04 -0.48 -10.50
C VAL A 120 -0.67 -1.84 -9.89
N GLN A 121 0.24 -2.56 -10.54
CA GLN A 121 0.72 -3.84 -10.02
C GLN A 121 1.85 -3.66 -9.00
N ASN A 122 3.07 -3.42 -9.49
CA ASN A 122 4.28 -3.27 -8.68
C ASN A 122 5.02 -1.96 -8.93
N VAL A 123 4.81 -1.32 -10.08
CA VAL A 123 5.51 -0.09 -10.49
C VAL A 123 4.46 0.95 -10.87
N ALA A 124 4.54 2.12 -10.26
CA ALA A 124 3.68 3.27 -10.57
C ALA A 124 4.47 4.31 -11.36
N GLY A 125 3.96 4.72 -12.51
CA GLY A 125 4.60 5.68 -13.41
C GLY A 125 4.99 5.05 -14.77
N PRO A 126 5.92 5.66 -15.52
CA PRO A 126 6.85 6.69 -15.06
C PRO A 126 6.21 8.09 -14.94
N TYR A 127 6.43 8.75 -13.81
CA TYR A 127 5.92 10.11 -13.55
C TYR A 127 6.98 11.19 -13.84
N LYS A 128 6.55 12.42 -14.13
CA LYS A 128 7.49 13.51 -14.38
C LYS A 128 8.05 14.05 -13.07
N GLU A 129 9.34 14.35 -13.01
CA GLU A 129 9.90 15.16 -11.92
C GLU A 129 9.13 16.50 -11.80
N ARG A 130 8.96 16.99 -10.57
CA ARG A 130 8.19 18.19 -10.20
C ARG A 130 6.68 18.10 -10.45
N SER A 131 6.19 16.97 -10.95
CA SER A 131 4.75 16.74 -11.09
C SER A 131 4.10 16.43 -9.74
N THR A 132 2.77 16.51 -9.74
CA THR A 132 1.92 16.12 -8.62
C THR A 132 1.05 14.97 -9.11
N ILE A 133 1.00 13.88 -8.36
CA ILE A 133 0.26 12.66 -8.71
C ILE A 133 -0.63 12.21 -7.57
N SER A 134 -1.60 11.35 -7.87
CA SER A 134 -2.50 10.74 -6.89
C SER A 134 -2.50 9.21 -7.02
N LEU A 135 -2.33 8.53 -5.89
CA LEU A 135 -2.43 7.08 -5.80
C LEU A 135 -3.58 6.70 -4.86
N SER A 136 -4.54 5.96 -5.41
CA SER A 136 -5.73 5.49 -4.73
C SER A 136 -5.51 4.07 -4.27
N CYS A 137 -5.66 3.77 -2.97
CA CYS A 137 -5.63 2.40 -2.47
C CYS A 137 -6.99 2.00 -1.89
N GLU A 138 -7.61 1.00 -2.49
CA GLU A 138 -8.92 0.49 -2.12
C GLU A 138 -8.79 -0.89 -1.45
N ALA A 139 -9.33 -1.00 -0.24
CA ALA A 139 -9.52 -2.25 0.47
C ALA A 139 -10.96 -2.73 0.30
N GLN A 140 -11.12 -4.02 -0.01
CA GLN A 140 -12.43 -4.66 0.07
C GLN A 140 -12.99 -4.62 1.51
N LYS A 141 -14.32 -4.69 1.62
CA LYS A 141 -15.01 -4.72 2.90
C LYS A 141 -14.46 -5.83 3.82
N GLY A 142 -14.23 -5.46 5.07
CA GLY A 142 -13.89 -6.36 6.18
C GLY A 142 -14.80 -6.10 7.38
N ILE A 143 -14.73 -6.99 8.38
CA ILE A 143 -15.46 -6.85 9.65
C ILE A 143 -14.46 -6.93 10.82
N PRO A 144 -14.40 -5.92 11.70
CA PRO A 144 -14.89 -4.56 11.49
C PRO A 144 -14.32 -3.92 10.21
N SER A 145 -14.94 -2.83 9.75
CA SER A 145 -14.46 -2.10 8.56
C SER A 145 -12.98 -1.70 8.75
N PRO A 146 -12.08 -2.04 7.79
CA PRO A 146 -10.66 -1.78 7.94
C PRO A 146 -10.33 -0.30 7.84
N ASN A 147 -9.17 0.07 8.38
CA ASN A 147 -8.51 1.32 8.07
C ASN A 147 -7.49 1.08 6.95
N VAL A 148 -7.35 2.03 6.03
CA VAL A 148 -6.40 1.96 4.92
C VAL A 148 -5.39 3.09 5.06
N THR A 149 -4.10 2.73 5.01
CA THR A 149 -2.98 3.64 5.31
C THR A 149 -1.85 3.47 4.31
N TRP A 150 -1.18 4.57 3.97
CA TRP A 150 0.03 4.58 3.17
C TRP A 150 1.27 4.71 4.04
N TRP A 151 2.32 4.00 3.66
CA TRP A 151 3.60 3.95 4.36
C TRP A 151 4.75 4.10 3.38
N ARG A 152 5.80 4.79 3.81
CA ARG A 152 7.07 4.94 3.08
C ARG A 152 8.21 4.74 4.07
N ASP A 153 9.19 3.91 3.74
CA ASP A 153 10.36 3.64 4.60
C ASP A 153 9.97 3.24 6.05
N ASN A 154 8.93 2.40 6.18
CA ASN A 154 8.31 2.00 7.46
C ASN A 154 7.72 3.14 8.31
N LYS A 155 7.64 4.35 7.79
CA LYS A 155 6.96 5.49 8.42
C LYS A 155 5.56 5.66 7.83
N LEU A 156 4.60 5.98 8.71
CA LEU A 156 3.25 6.34 8.28
C LEU A 156 3.32 7.61 7.43
N TRP A 157 2.81 7.52 6.20
CA TRP A 157 2.74 8.65 5.27
C TRP A 157 1.37 9.31 5.29
N ASP A 158 0.31 8.51 5.13
CA ASP A 158 -1.07 9.01 5.13
C ASP A 158 -2.02 7.99 5.77
N ASN A 159 -2.93 8.47 6.61
CA ASN A 159 -3.97 7.69 7.27
C ASN A 159 -5.39 8.26 7.03
N THR A 160 -5.54 9.15 6.05
CA THR A 160 -6.81 9.75 5.67
C THR A 160 -7.55 8.83 4.70
N PHE A 161 -8.65 8.23 5.14
CA PHE A 161 -9.42 7.30 4.30
C PHE A 161 -10.92 7.57 4.38
N GLN A 162 -11.63 7.16 3.33
CA GLN A 162 -13.07 7.25 3.23
C GLN A 162 -13.68 5.84 3.19
N LYS A 163 -14.79 5.65 3.91
CA LYS A 163 -15.52 4.38 3.95
C LYS A 163 -16.72 4.45 3.02
N TYR A 164 -16.85 3.48 2.14
CA TYR A 164 -17.99 3.30 1.25
C TYR A 164 -18.72 1.99 1.56
N SER A 165 -19.87 1.78 0.91
CA SER A 165 -20.64 0.54 1.06
C SER A 165 -19.87 -0.71 0.61
N THR A 166 -19.00 -0.54 -0.40
CA THR A 166 -18.23 -1.62 -1.05
C THR A 166 -16.83 -1.83 -0.46
N GLY A 167 -16.28 -0.86 0.27
CA GLY A 167 -14.89 -0.91 0.72
C GLY A 167 -14.42 0.36 1.44
N VAL A 168 -13.10 0.51 1.54
CA VAL A 168 -12.46 1.68 2.15
C VAL A 168 -11.35 2.15 1.22
N LEU A 169 -11.29 3.45 0.95
CA LEU A 169 -10.36 4.06 0.00
C LEU A 169 -9.46 5.06 0.71
N ASN A 170 -8.17 5.07 0.37
CA ASN A 170 -7.23 6.10 0.77
C ASN A 170 -6.57 6.68 -0.49
N ASP A 171 -6.87 7.95 -0.78
CA ASP A 171 -6.33 8.70 -1.91
C ASP A 171 -5.15 9.57 -1.44
N MET A 172 -3.95 9.06 -1.64
CA MET A 172 -2.72 9.78 -1.28
C MET A 172 -2.28 10.66 -2.45
N LYS A 173 -1.96 11.92 -2.14
CA LYS A 173 -1.39 12.87 -3.09
C LYS A 173 0.10 13.07 -2.84
N LEU A 174 0.91 12.88 -3.87
CA LEU A 174 2.34 13.18 -3.85
C LEU A 174 2.59 14.46 -4.63
N ILE A 175 3.02 15.52 -3.95
CA ILE A 175 3.17 16.86 -4.52
C ILE A 175 4.64 17.13 -4.78
N ASN A 176 4.93 17.74 -5.94
CA ASN A 176 6.27 18.17 -6.33
C ASN A 176 7.31 17.04 -6.22
N LEU A 177 7.08 15.96 -6.98
CA LEU A 177 7.96 14.79 -6.98
C LEU A 177 9.42 15.20 -7.23
N SER A 178 10.31 14.71 -6.38
CA SER A 178 11.74 15.02 -6.42
C SER A 178 12.53 13.86 -7.01
N ARG A 179 13.80 14.11 -7.39
CA ARG A 179 14.67 13.04 -7.90
C ARG A 179 14.95 11.94 -6.87
N SER A 180 14.86 12.24 -5.57
CA SER A 180 14.98 11.27 -4.49
C SER A 180 13.77 10.34 -4.36
N ASP A 181 12.66 10.63 -5.06
CA ASP A 181 11.50 9.76 -5.09
C ASP A 181 11.62 8.66 -6.16
N LEU A 182 12.64 8.71 -7.02
CA LEU A 182 12.91 7.64 -7.97
C LEU A 182 13.18 6.33 -7.21
N PHE A 183 12.43 5.29 -7.56
CA PHE A 183 12.44 3.99 -6.90
C PHE A 183 12.05 4.01 -5.42
N ALA A 184 11.43 5.09 -4.94
CA ALA A 184 10.83 5.11 -3.61
C ALA A 184 9.75 4.03 -3.52
N THR A 185 9.77 3.28 -2.42
CA THR A 185 8.83 2.19 -2.18
C THR A 185 7.72 2.65 -1.25
N PHE A 186 6.47 2.47 -1.70
CA PHE A 186 5.28 2.75 -0.92
C PHE A 186 4.53 1.47 -0.61
N HIS A 187 3.96 1.40 0.59
CA HIS A 187 3.11 0.31 1.03
C HIS A 187 1.73 0.84 1.39
N CYS A 188 0.71 0.34 0.72
CA CYS A 188 -0.64 0.46 1.21
C CYS A 188 -0.94 -0.71 2.17
N LYS A 189 -1.47 -0.39 3.35
CA LYS A 189 -1.82 -1.37 4.38
C LYS A 189 -3.29 -1.23 4.77
N ALA A 190 -4.02 -2.33 4.75
CA ALA A 190 -5.38 -2.43 5.26
C ALA A 190 -5.40 -3.30 6.52
N GLN A 191 -5.94 -2.76 7.61
CA GLN A 191 -6.05 -3.46 8.88
C GLN A 191 -7.41 -3.20 9.53
N ASN A 192 -8.13 -4.27 9.83
CA ASN A 192 -9.41 -4.23 10.56
C ASN A 192 -9.24 -4.33 12.07
N THR A 193 -8.30 -5.14 12.57
CA THR A 193 -8.04 -5.30 14.00
C THR A 193 -6.55 -5.52 14.27
N LYS A 194 -6.13 -5.36 15.53
CA LYS A 194 -4.77 -5.71 15.99
C LYS A 194 -4.55 -7.23 16.15
N LEU A 195 -5.61 -8.03 16.04
CA LEU A 195 -5.56 -9.49 16.19
C LEU A 195 -5.14 -10.21 14.90
N THR A 196 -5.17 -9.51 13.77
CA THR A 196 -4.87 -10.04 12.44
C THR A 196 -3.73 -9.25 11.80
N PRO A 197 -2.84 -9.92 11.04
CA PRO A 197 -1.85 -9.21 10.24
C PRO A 197 -2.54 -8.31 9.22
N PRO A 198 -1.97 -7.13 8.91
CA PRO A 198 -2.51 -6.27 7.86
C PRO A 198 -2.32 -6.91 6.48
N VAL A 199 -3.26 -6.66 5.57
CA VAL A 199 -3.05 -6.92 4.15
C VAL A 199 -2.22 -5.78 3.59
N VAL A 200 -1.15 -6.11 2.87
CA VAL A 200 -0.18 -5.13 2.36
C VAL A 200 -0.03 -5.27 0.85
N ARG A 201 -0.01 -4.13 0.16
CA ARG A 201 0.39 -4.05 -1.25
C ARG A 201 1.49 -3.02 -1.41
N THR A 202 2.53 -3.40 -2.15
CA THR A 202 3.75 -2.62 -2.32
C THR A 202 3.86 -2.13 -3.76
N LEU A 203 4.30 -0.89 -3.94
CA LEU A 203 4.67 -0.35 -5.24
C LEU A 203 5.99 0.40 -5.16
N VAL A 204 6.67 0.50 -6.30
CA VAL A 204 7.87 1.29 -6.51
C VAL A 204 7.53 2.42 -7.49
N LEU A 205 7.91 3.66 -7.16
CA LEU A 205 7.74 4.79 -8.07
C LEU A 205 8.78 4.74 -9.18
N ASP A 206 8.35 4.89 -10.43
CA ASP A 206 9.22 5.15 -11.57
C ASP A 206 9.07 6.58 -12.06
N MET A 207 10.16 7.19 -12.54
CA MET A 207 10.15 8.61 -12.89
C MET A 207 10.99 8.96 -14.11
N TYR A 208 10.52 9.94 -14.89
CA TYR A 208 11.34 10.68 -15.85
C TYR A 208 12.01 11.86 -15.14
N LEU A 209 13.33 12.00 -15.34
CA LEU A 209 14.15 13.03 -14.69
C LEU A 209 14.75 14.00 -15.69
N TYR A 210 14.78 15.28 -15.33
CA TYR A 210 15.40 16.33 -16.15
C TYR A 210 16.94 16.14 -16.21
N PRO A 211 17.60 16.52 -17.33
CA PRO A 211 19.05 16.69 -17.33
C PRO A 211 19.46 17.69 -16.24
N LEU A 212 20.52 17.41 -15.50
CA LEU A 212 21.03 18.30 -14.45
C LEU A 212 22.10 19.26 -14.99
N THR A 213 22.92 18.76 -15.92
CA THR A 213 24.03 19.50 -16.49
C THR A 213 24.15 19.20 -17.96
N VAL A 214 24.62 20.17 -18.73
CA VAL A 214 25.17 20.00 -20.07
C VAL A 214 26.40 20.89 -20.17
N ARG A 215 27.51 20.35 -20.66
CA ARG A 215 28.78 21.09 -20.74
C ARG A 215 29.60 20.65 -21.94
N ILE A 216 30.12 21.62 -22.69
CA ILE A 216 31.19 21.41 -23.66
C ILE A 216 32.50 21.26 -22.86
N THR A 217 33.05 20.04 -22.84
CA THR A 217 34.23 19.67 -22.04
C THR A 217 35.54 19.87 -22.80
N SER A 218 35.47 19.92 -24.13
CA SER A 218 36.63 20.22 -24.96
C SER A 218 37.16 21.64 -24.73
N ARG A 219 38.50 21.77 -24.75
CA ARG A 219 39.15 23.07 -24.62
C ARG A 219 39.03 23.83 -25.94
N LEU A 220 38.22 24.88 -25.93
CA LEU A 220 38.06 25.81 -27.05
C LEU A 220 39.10 26.93 -26.98
N SER A 221 40.39 26.57 -27.04
CA SER A 221 41.43 27.56 -27.34
C SER A 221 41.32 28.04 -28.80
N THR A 222 42.24 28.88 -29.23
CA THR A 222 42.34 29.31 -30.64
C THR A 222 42.31 28.11 -31.59
N LEU A 223 41.34 28.10 -32.49
CA LEU A 223 41.14 27.06 -33.51
C LEU A 223 41.70 27.54 -34.85
N ALA A 224 42.49 26.71 -35.53
CA ALA A 224 42.99 27.04 -36.86
C ALA A 224 41.91 26.81 -37.92
N ALA A 225 41.69 27.81 -38.78
CA ALA A 225 40.77 27.67 -39.91
C ALA A 225 41.14 26.47 -40.81
N GLY A 226 40.14 25.71 -41.25
CA GLY A 226 40.30 24.56 -42.15
C GLY A 226 40.78 23.26 -41.49
N ARG A 227 41.34 23.30 -40.27
CA ARG A 227 41.78 22.12 -39.53
C ARG A 227 40.62 21.51 -38.74
N ARG A 228 40.33 20.22 -38.98
CA ARG A 228 39.28 19.49 -38.25
C ARG A 228 39.62 19.38 -36.76
N VAL A 229 38.62 19.60 -35.91
CA VAL A 229 38.70 19.48 -34.45
C VAL A 229 37.48 18.74 -33.93
N ASP A 230 37.68 17.97 -32.86
CA ASP A 230 36.62 17.26 -32.19
C ASP A 230 36.22 18.02 -30.94
N LEU A 231 34.93 18.33 -30.83
CA LEU A 231 34.34 19.00 -29.67
C LEU A 231 33.43 18.02 -28.94
N THR A 232 33.74 17.77 -27.69
CA THR A 232 32.98 16.90 -26.80
C THR A 232 32.03 17.72 -25.93
N CYS A 233 30.79 17.27 -25.85
CA CYS A 233 29.78 17.76 -24.92
C CYS A 233 29.22 16.60 -24.10
N GLU A 234 29.06 16.81 -22.80
CA GLU A 234 28.55 15.81 -21.87
C GLU A 234 27.33 16.34 -21.11
N THR A 235 26.33 15.48 -20.94
CA THR A 235 25.16 15.75 -20.10
C THR A 235 24.93 14.62 -19.12
N GLN A 236 24.44 14.96 -17.93
CA GLN A 236 24.24 14.01 -16.83
C GLN A 236 22.88 14.18 -16.17
N GLY A 237 22.36 13.11 -15.58
CA GLY A 237 21.22 13.14 -14.65
C GLY A 237 19.83 12.98 -15.28
N SER A 238 19.74 12.93 -16.61
CA SER A 238 18.49 12.70 -17.34
C SER A 238 18.06 11.23 -17.28
N ARG A 239 16.75 10.98 -17.12
CA ARG A 239 16.15 9.64 -17.24
C ARG A 239 14.88 9.69 -18.09
N PRO A 240 14.80 8.98 -19.23
CA PRO A 240 15.90 8.27 -19.90
C PRO A 240 17.02 9.23 -20.35
N SER A 241 18.12 8.68 -20.85
CA SER A 241 19.27 9.45 -21.33
C SER A 241 18.84 10.56 -22.30
N ALA A 242 19.40 11.76 -22.10
CA ALA A 242 19.07 12.91 -22.93
C ALA A 242 19.69 12.77 -24.32
N LYS A 243 19.05 13.37 -25.31
CA LYS A 243 19.59 13.54 -26.67
C LYS A 243 20.32 14.88 -26.75
N ILE A 244 21.55 14.86 -27.26
CA ILE A 244 22.37 16.04 -27.51
C ILE A 244 22.20 16.50 -28.96
N SER A 245 22.12 17.81 -29.16
CA SER A 245 22.16 18.47 -30.46
C SER A 245 23.17 19.61 -30.45
N TRP A 246 23.86 19.81 -31.58
CA TRP A 246 24.86 20.85 -31.75
C TRP A 246 24.36 21.94 -32.68
N TRP A 247 24.69 23.19 -32.37
CA TRP A 247 24.30 24.34 -33.16
C TRP A 247 25.45 25.34 -33.23
N LEU A 248 25.68 25.91 -34.42
CA LEU A 248 26.63 26.98 -34.65
C LEU A 248 25.90 28.18 -35.22
N ASP A 249 25.92 29.30 -34.50
CA ASP A 249 25.22 30.53 -34.86
C ASP A 249 23.73 30.28 -35.19
N GLY A 250 23.08 29.45 -34.38
CA GLY A 250 21.68 29.04 -34.56
C GLY A 250 21.43 28.02 -35.67
N SER A 251 22.45 27.59 -36.41
CA SER A 251 22.33 26.54 -37.45
C SER A 251 22.69 25.16 -36.90
N PRO A 252 21.87 24.12 -37.13
CA PRO A 252 22.13 22.78 -36.59
C PRO A 252 23.32 22.11 -37.28
N LEU A 253 24.10 21.35 -36.50
CA LEU A 253 25.24 20.56 -36.97
C LEU A 253 24.96 19.06 -36.81
N SER A 254 25.14 18.29 -37.88
CA SER A 254 24.80 16.86 -37.93
C SER A 254 26.00 15.91 -37.81
N ASP A 255 27.24 16.37 -38.02
CA ASP A 255 28.43 15.50 -37.96
C ASP A 255 28.91 15.29 -36.51
N HIS A 256 28.09 14.63 -35.71
CA HIS A 256 28.41 14.25 -34.33
C HIS A 256 28.02 12.80 -34.04
N ILE A 257 28.71 12.20 -33.09
CA ILE A 257 28.46 10.84 -32.63
C ILE A 257 28.09 10.89 -31.16
N GLU A 258 26.93 10.34 -30.81
CA GLU A 258 26.44 10.25 -29.43
C GLU A 258 26.70 8.85 -28.86
N THR A 259 27.12 8.83 -27.60
CA THR A 259 27.34 7.61 -26.81
C THR A 259 26.71 7.79 -25.43
N VAL A 260 26.20 6.70 -24.87
CA VAL A 260 25.56 6.69 -23.54
C VAL A 260 26.30 5.66 -22.70
N HIS A 261 26.83 6.10 -21.56
CA HIS A 261 27.47 5.23 -20.58
C HIS A 261 26.96 5.61 -19.19
N ASP A 262 26.35 4.65 -18.49
CA ASP A 262 25.68 4.84 -17.21
C ASP A 262 24.66 6.00 -17.23
N ASN A 263 24.94 7.08 -16.50
CA ASN A 263 24.08 8.26 -16.37
C ASN A 263 24.58 9.46 -17.20
N ILE A 264 25.58 9.24 -18.06
CA ILE A 264 26.23 10.27 -18.89
C ILE A 264 25.92 10.01 -20.36
N THR A 265 25.35 11.00 -21.04
CA THR A 265 25.35 11.05 -22.51
C THR A 265 26.49 11.95 -22.95
N SER A 266 27.35 11.46 -23.85
CA SER A 266 28.44 12.22 -24.45
C SER A 266 28.27 12.30 -25.96
N SER A 267 28.50 13.48 -26.54
CA SER A 267 28.42 13.74 -27.97
C SER A 267 29.70 14.39 -28.46
N VAL A 268 30.32 13.80 -29.48
CA VAL A 268 31.54 14.31 -30.11
C VAL A 268 31.20 14.87 -31.49
N LEU A 269 31.27 16.19 -31.63
CA LEU A 269 31.10 16.92 -32.88
C LEU A 269 32.42 17.05 -33.62
N ARG A 270 32.45 16.65 -34.89
CA ARG A 270 33.58 16.88 -35.79
C ARG A 270 33.37 18.21 -36.52
N LEU A 271 34.07 19.26 -36.07
CA LEU A 271 33.95 20.61 -36.62
C LEU A 271 35.14 20.93 -37.53
N GLN A 272 34.87 21.50 -38.71
CA GLN A 272 35.89 22.14 -39.54
C GLN A 272 35.67 23.67 -39.49
N PRO A 273 36.43 24.42 -38.66
CA PRO A 273 36.24 25.85 -38.48
C PRO A 273 36.53 26.62 -39.78
N LYS A 274 35.76 27.67 -40.04
CA LYS A 274 35.95 28.60 -41.16
C LYS A 274 36.22 30.00 -40.59
N PRO A 275 36.94 30.89 -41.29
CA PRO A 275 37.19 32.25 -40.80
C PRO A 275 35.91 33.01 -40.42
N GLN A 276 34.81 32.77 -41.15
CA GLN A 276 33.49 33.35 -40.88
C GLN A 276 32.83 32.87 -39.57
N HIS A 277 33.30 31.78 -38.96
CA HIS A 277 32.77 31.30 -37.68
C HIS A 277 33.47 31.98 -36.47
N ASN A 278 34.42 32.90 -36.71
CA ASN A 278 35.13 33.58 -35.63
C ASN A 278 34.14 34.44 -34.82
N ARG A 279 34.17 34.32 -33.49
CA ARG A 279 33.20 34.91 -32.56
C ARG A 279 31.76 34.40 -32.67
N SER A 280 31.49 33.38 -33.48
CA SER A 280 30.17 32.74 -33.52
C SER A 280 29.94 31.87 -32.27
N PRO A 281 28.71 31.81 -31.73
CA PRO A 281 28.38 30.92 -30.64
C PRO A 281 28.23 29.47 -31.14
N ILE A 282 28.99 28.56 -30.53
CA ILE A 282 28.74 27.12 -30.60
C ILE A 282 27.93 26.72 -29.37
N SER A 283 26.80 26.06 -29.56
CA SER A 283 25.99 25.53 -28.47
C SER A 283 25.81 24.02 -28.57
N CYS A 284 25.79 23.39 -27.40
CA CYS A 284 25.38 22.02 -27.21
C CYS A 284 24.13 22.00 -26.34
N LYS A 285 23.05 21.41 -26.85
CA LYS A 285 21.75 21.35 -26.18
C LYS A 285 21.38 19.91 -25.87
N ALA A 286 21.10 19.61 -24.61
CA ALA A 286 20.66 18.30 -24.13
C ALA A 286 19.18 18.33 -23.77
N GLN A 287 18.39 17.38 -24.27
CA GLN A 287 16.95 17.29 -24.02
C GLN A 287 16.52 15.85 -23.69
N ASN A 288 15.75 15.68 -22.62
CA ASN A 288 15.14 14.39 -22.29
C ASN A 288 14.00 14.09 -23.30
N PRO A 289 13.98 12.91 -23.94
CA PRO A 289 13.01 12.58 -24.99
C PRO A 289 11.56 12.37 -24.48
N LYS A 290 11.34 12.33 -23.17
CA LYS A 290 10.03 12.16 -22.53
C LYS A 290 9.53 13.42 -21.80
N LEU A 291 10.38 14.45 -21.70
CA LEU A 291 10.07 15.72 -21.04
C LEU A 291 10.31 16.87 -22.02
N TYR A 292 9.23 17.43 -22.58
CA TYR A 292 9.32 18.42 -23.66
C TYR A 292 10.01 19.73 -23.24
N ASP A 293 9.88 20.13 -21.97
CA ASP A 293 10.41 21.35 -21.37
C ASP A 293 11.77 21.13 -20.64
N SER A 294 12.50 20.08 -21.01
CA SER A 294 13.71 19.66 -20.30
C SER A 294 15.04 20.14 -20.85
N ALA A 295 15.01 20.97 -21.88
CA ALA A 295 16.23 21.33 -22.58
C ALA A 295 17.15 22.19 -21.72
N LEU A 296 18.40 21.76 -21.58
CA LEU A 296 19.51 22.58 -21.08
C LEU A 296 20.48 22.81 -22.23
N GLU A 297 21.17 23.94 -22.23
CA GLU A 297 22.22 24.23 -23.21
C GLU A 297 23.48 24.82 -22.57
N ASP A 298 24.61 24.52 -23.19
CA ASP A 298 25.89 25.14 -22.91
C ASP A 298 26.40 25.85 -24.15
N VAL A 299 26.76 27.12 -24.02
CA VAL A 299 27.16 27.99 -25.13
C VAL A 299 28.59 28.47 -24.93
N ARG A 300 29.40 28.40 -25.98
CA ARG A 300 30.77 28.90 -26.01
C ARG A 300 30.99 29.74 -27.26
N VAL A 301 31.91 30.70 -27.19
CA VAL A 301 32.26 31.55 -28.33
C VAL A 301 33.53 30.99 -28.98
N LEU A 302 33.50 30.77 -30.29
CA LEU A 302 34.66 30.29 -31.03
C LEU A 302 35.70 31.40 -31.23
N ASN A 303 36.97 31.07 -31.09
CA ASN A 303 38.10 31.93 -31.46
C ASN A 303 38.88 31.27 -32.59
N ILE A 304 38.89 31.88 -33.78
CA ILE A 304 39.46 31.30 -35.00
C ILE A 304 40.56 32.21 -35.56
N THR A 305 41.70 31.60 -35.86
CA THR A 305 42.86 32.21 -36.54
C THR A 305 43.16 31.57 -37.87
#